data_AF-A0A1Y1W6E0-F1
#
_entry.id   AF-A0A1Y1W6E0-F1
#
_cell.length_a   1.000
_cell.length_b   1.000
_cell.length_c   1.000
_cell.angle_alpha   90.00
_cell.angle_beta   90.00
_cell.angle_gamma   90.00
#
_symmetry.space_group_name_H-M   'P 1'
#
loop_
_entity.id
_entity.type
_entity.pdbx_description
1 polymer ?
#
loop_
_entity_poly.entity_id
_entity_poly.type
_entity_poly.pdbx_seq_one_letter_code
_entity_poly.pdbx_strand_id
1 'polypeptide(L)'
;MKFFTTLTFFALVGLATAVSDSDYAAIKKALASEMSNHHTFTTPELYHDLAAALGLTDACAVLYNGSPNLLLGYQKVYERLSALANDPTNTAEQTKTIGDLRDFTHNVVLTDPNHL
;
A
#
# COMPACT_ATOMS: atom_id res chain seq x y z
N MET A 1 9.67 -23.60 -48.07
CA MET A 1 9.02 -22.29 -47.82
C MET A 1 7.58 -22.51 -47.36
N LYS A 2 7.06 -21.55 -46.55
CA LYS A 2 5.89 -21.54 -45.62
C LYS A 2 6.29 -22.12 -44.24
N PHE A 3 6.58 -21.35 -43.17
CA PHE A 3 5.97 -20.17 -42.51
C PHE A 3 4.64 -20.51 -41.79
N PHE A 4 4.50 -19.97 -40.56
CA PHE A 4 3.39 -19.95 -39.57
C PHE A 4 3.88 -20.48 -38.20
N THR A 5 4.40 -19.68 -37.25
CA THR A 5 3.71 -18.79 -36.28
C THR A 5 2.48 -19.49 -35.64
N THR A 6 2.23 -19.55 -34.32
CA THR A 6 2.41 -18.53 -33.28
C THR A 6 2.02 -19.06 -31.88
N LEU A 7 2.44 -18.33 -30.84
CA LEU A 7 1.83 -18.10 -29.51
C LEU A 7 1.73 -19.28 -28.51
N THR A 8 2.68 -19.32 -27.57
CA THR A 8 2.47 -19.91 -26.24
C THR A 8 1.48 -19.04 -25.47
N PHE A 9 0.30 -19.60 -25.21
CA PHE A 9 -0.69 -19.09 -24.27
C PHE A 9 -0.11 -19.22 -22.85
N PHE A 10 0.37 -18.13 -22.25
CA PHE A 10 0.57 -18.08 -20.80
C PHE A 10 -0.80 -17.89 -20.15
N ALA A 11 -1.43 -19.01 -19.80
CA ALA A 11 -2.57 -18.99 -18.89
C ALA A 11 -2.07 -18.77 -17.46
N LEU A 12 -2.73 -17.82 -16.77
CA LEU A 12 -2.90 -17.78 -15.31
C LEU A 12 -1.65 -17.50 -14.47
N VAL A 13 -1.30 -16.22 -14.33
CA VAL A 13 -0.63 -15.72 -13.13
C VAL A 13 -1.42 -14.54 -12.59
N GLY A 14 -2.11 -14.78 -11.46
CA GLY A 14 -2.70 -13.76 -10.58
C GLY A 14 -3.82 -12.94 -11.19
N LEU A 15 -5.01 -13.01 -10.60
CA LEU A 15 -6.01 -11.95 -10.77
C LEU A 15 -5.37 -10.66 -10.21
N ALA A 16 -4.72 -9.88 -11.07
CA ALA A 16 -4.23 -8.54 -10.76
C ALA A 16 -5.48 -7.68 -10.55
N THR A 17 -5.97 -7.64 -9.32
CA THR A 17 -7.01 -6.70 -8.91
C THR A 17 -6.38 -5.32 -8.91
N ALA A 18 -6.59 -4.60 -10.02
CA ALA A 18 -6.38 -3.17 -10.11
C ALA A 18 -6.86 -2.49 -8.83
N VAL A 19 -6.14 -1.46 -8.39
CA VAL A 19 -6.57 -0.66 -7.25
C VAL A 19 -7.97 -0.11 -7.53
N SER A 20 -8.92 -0.36 -6.64
CA SER A 20 -10.28 0.17 -6.83
C SER A 20 -10.28 1.69 -6.65
N ASP A 21 -11.26 2.39 -7.22
CA ASP A 21 -11.37 3.86 -7.07
C ASP A 21 -11.49 4.28 -5.59
N SER A 22 -12.16 3.47 -4.76
CA SER A 22 -12.27 3.71 -3.32
C SER A 22 -10.94 3.54 -2.60
N ASP A 23 -10.18 2.50 -2.93
CA ASP A 23 -8.86 2.26 -2.34
C ASP A 23 -7.90 3.38 -2.74
N TYR A 24 -7.95 3.78 -4.01
CA TYR A 24 -7.10 4.85 -4.52
C TYR A 24 -7.44 6.21 -3.92
N ALA A 25 -8.71 6.50 -3.65
CA ALA A 25 -9.12 7.70 -2.93
C ALA A 25 -8.59 7.72 -1.49
N ALA A 26 -8.63 6.57 -0.79
CA ALA A 26 -8.08 6.44 0.56
C ALA A 26 -6.55 6.63 0.57
N ILE A 27 -5.83 6.02 -0.38
CA ILE A 27 -4.39 6.19 -0.56
C ILE A 27 -4.03 7.66 -0.82
N LYS A 28 -4.77 8.35 -1.69
CA LYS A 28 -4.55 9.78 -1.95
C LYS A 28 -4.78 10.64 -0.72
N LYS A 29 -5.84 10.36 0.04
CA LYS A 29 -6.14 11.06 1.30
C LYS A 29 -5.02 10.84 2.33
N ALA A 30 -4.55 9.61 2.48
CA ALA A 30 -3.44 9.28 3.37
C ALA A 30 -2.17 10.01 2.97
N LEU A 31 -1.77 9.93 1.69
CA LEU A 31 -0.59 10.63 1.18
C LEU A 31 -0.67 12.15 1.39
N ALA A 32 -1.80 12.77 1.09
CA ALA A 32 -1.99 14.20 1.31
C ALA A 32 -1.83 14.58 2.79
N SER A 33 -2.35 13.75 3.70
CA SER A 33 -2.19 13.94 5.15
C SER A 33 -0.73 13.83 5.59
N GLU A 34 0.00 12.83 5.07
CA GLU A 34 1.43 12.64 5.34
C GLU A 34 2.26 13.84 4.86
N MET A 35 2.03 14.29 3.62
CA MET A 35 2.74 15.43 3.03
C MET A 35 2.46 16.74 3.77
N SER A 36 1.27 16.93 4.34
CA SER A 36 0.89 18.15 5.07
C SER A 36 1.43 18.19 6.51
N ASN A 37 1.72 17.04 7.12
CA ASN A 37 2.09 16.96 8.54
C ASN A 37 3.60 17.03 8.82
N HIS A 38 4.41 17.46 7.84
CA HIS A 38 5.84 17.79 7.98
C HIS A 38 6.63 16.81 8.88
N HIS A 39 6.52 15.49 8.65
CA HIS A 39 7.27 14.44 9.36
C HIS A 39 6.93 14.24 10.86
N THR A 40 5.76 14.68 11.32
CA THR A 40 5.27 14.26 12.64
C THR A 40 4.71 12.84 12.48
N PHE A 41 5.43 11.83 13.01
CA PHE A 41 5.04 10.42 13.02
C PHE A 41 3.52 10.26 13.09
N THR A 42 2.94 9.83 11.98
CA THR A 42 1.50 9.92 11.76
C THR A 42 0.74 9.00 12.68
N THR A 43 -0.45 9.46 13.05
CA THR A 43 -1.31 8.80 14.02
C THR A 43 -1.71 7.42 13.49
N PRO A 44 -1.66 6.38 14.33
CA PRO A 44 -2.14 5.04 13.99
C PRO A 44 -3.54 5.02 13.34
N GLU A 45 -4.37 6.01 13.67
CA GLU A 45 -5.70 6.25 13.12
C GLU A 45 -5.70 6.41 11.59
N LEU A 46 -4.74 7.15 11.02
CA LEU A 46 -4.66 7.34 9.58
C LEU A 46 -4.40 6.00 8.86
N TYR A 47 -3.47 5.23 9.42
CA TYR A 47 -3.11 3.92 8.90
C TYR A 47 -4.19 2.88 9.17
N HIS A 48 -4.93 3.00 10.27
CA HIS A 48 -6.10 2.18 10.56
C HIS A 48 -7.18 2.36 9.51
N ASP A 49 -7.52 3.61 9.16
CA ASP A 49 -8.50 3.93 8.13
C ASP A 49 -8.04 3.46 6.74
N LEU A 50 -6.76 3.63 6.44
CA LEU A 50 -6.15 3.12 5.22
C LEU A 50 -6.20 1.58 5.16
N ALA A 51 -5.82 0.91 6.25
CA ALA A 51 -5.90 -0.54 6.36
C ALA A 51 -7.34 -1.04 6.18
N ALA A 52 -8.32 -0.32 6.72
CA ALA A 52 -9.73 -0.66 6.58
C ALA A 52 -10.20 -0.52 5.13
N ALA A 53 -9.80 0.55 4.45
CA ALA A 53 -10.08 0.72 3.02
C ALA A 53 -9.43 -0.39 2.19
N LEU A 54 -8.18 -0.76 2.49
CA LEU A 54 -7.44 -1.80 1.79
C LEU A 54 -7.84 -3.25 2.15
N GLY A 55 -8.81 -3.43 3.05
CA GLY A 55 -9.29 -4.74 3.50
C GLY A 55 -8.34 -5.49 4.45
N LEU A 56 -7.37 -4.80 5.04
CA LEU A 56 -6.35 -5.35 5.94
C LEU A 56 -6.86 -5.43 7.38
N THR A 57 -7.84 -6.30 7.62
CA THR A 57 -8.49 -6.47 8.95
C THR A 57 -7.51 -6.75 10.10
N ASP A 58 -6.43 -7.46 9.79
CA ASP A 58 -5.35 -7.81 10.70
C ASP A 58 -4.39 -6.65 10.99
N ALA A 59 -4.20 -5.74 10.03
CA ALA A 59 -3.49 -4.47 10.26
C ALA A 59 -4.37 -3.51 11.07
N CYS A 60 -5.67 -3.39 10.78
CA CYS A 60 -6.59 -2.56 11.56
C CYS A 60 -6.56 -2.91 13.06
N ALA A 61 -6.60 -4.21 13.39
CA ALA A 61 -6.62 -4.67 14.78
C ALA A 61 -5.40 -4.18 15.59
N VAL A 62 -4.24 -4.07 14.95
CA VAL A 62 -2.98 -3.67 15.62
C VAL A 62 -2.65 -2.19 15.46
N LEU A 63 -3.33 -1.47 14.55
CA LEU A 63 -3.23 -0.01 14.35
C LEU A 63 -4.21 0.78 15.23
N TYR A 64 -4.97 0.10 16.08
CA TYR A 64 -5.77 0.76 17.09
C TYR A 64 -4.87 1.42 18.16
N ASN A 65 -5.28 2.60 18.64
CA ASN A 65 -4.53 3.40 19.59
C ASN A 65 -4.26 2.60 20.89
N GLY A 66 -2.99 2.55 21.31
CA GLY A 66 -2.54 1.80 22.50
C GLY A 66 -2.08 0.36 22.25
N SER A 67 -2.08 -0.12 21.00
CA SER A 67 -1.50 -1.41 20.65
C SER A 67 0.04 -1.38 20.81
N PRO A 68 0.67 -2.39 21.44
CA PRO A 68 2.13 -2.51 21.44
C PRO A 68 2.69 -2.94 20.07
N ASN A 69 1.82 -3.34 19.13
CA ASN A 69 2.20 -3.93 17.84
C ASN A 69 1.88 -3.01 16.66
N LEU A 70 1.87 -1.68 16.87
CA LEU A 70 1.63 -0.69 15.80
C LEU A 70 2.52 -0.92 14.58
N LEU A 71 3.79 -1.29 14.85
CA LEU A 71 4.77 -1.61 13.83
C LEU A 71 4.30 -2.70 12.86
N LEU A 72 3.73 -3.79 13.38
CA LEU A 72 3.20 -4.88 12.55
C LEU A 72 2.08 -4.38 11.63
N GLY A 73 1.30 -3.41 12.11
CA GLY A 73 0.27 -2.73 11.32
C GLY A 73 0.86 -1.95 10.16
N TYR A 74 1.86 -1.11 10.42
CA TYR A 74 2.54 -0.33 9.39
C TYR A 74 3.23 -1.24 8.35
N GLN A 75 3.85 -2.34 8.79
CA GLN A 75 4.47 -3.34 7.91
C GLN A 75 3.46 -3.96 6.95
N LYS A 76 2.29 -4.37 7.44
CA LYS A 76 1.23 -4.95 6.57
C LYS A 76 0.69 -3.95 5.56
N VAL A 77 0.52 -2.69 5.98
CA VAL A 77 0.12 -1.63 5.05
C VAL A 77 1.20 -1.42 3.98
N TYR A 78 2.48 -1.38 4.37
CA TYR A 78 3.60 -1.27 3.44
C TYR A 78 3.63 -2.44 2.43
N GLU A 79 3.46 -3.68 2.88
CA GLU A 79 3.43 -4.86 2.01
C GLU A 79 2.29 -4.76 1.00
N ARG A 80 1.09 -4.35 1.45
CA ARG A 80 -0.06 -4.16 0.57
C ARG A 80 0.17 -3.06 -0.46
N LEU A 81 0.70 -1.91 -0.04
CA LEU A 81 1.04 -0.81 -0.94
C LEU A 81 2.14 -1.21 -1.94
N SER A 82 3.10 -2.03 -1.52
CA SER A 82 4.14 -2.57 -2.40
C SER A 82 3.57 -3.50 -3.46
N ALA A 83 2.63 -4.37 -3.09
CA ALA A 83 1.93 -5.21 -4.05
C ALA A 83 1.11 -4.38 -5.05
N LEU A 84 0.39 -3.36 -4.56
CA LEU A 84 -0.39 -2.46 -5.42
C LEU A 84 0.51 -1.62 -6.34
N ALA A 85 1.62 -1.09 -5.87
CA ALA A 85 2.54 -0.29 -6.69
C ALA A 85 3.13 -1.10 -7.88
N ASN A 86 3.28 -2.41 -7.70
CA ASN A 86 3.80 -3.32 -8.74
C ASN A 86 2.71 -3.91 -9.64
N ASP A 87 1.43 -3.58 -9.42
CA ASP A 87 0.34 -4.06 -10.28
C ASP A 87 0.42 -3.40 -11.67
N PRO A 88 0.61 -4.17 -12.76
CA PRO A 88 0.76 -3.64 -14.11
C PRO A 88 -0.55 -3.05 -14.68
N THR A 89 -1.69 -3.26 -14.02
CA THR A 89 -2.99 -2.70 -14.42
C THR A 89 -3.19 -1.27 -13.92
N ASN A 90 -2.36 -0.79 -13.00
CA ASN A 90 -2.43 0.57 -12.49
C ASN A 90 -1.92 1.57 -13.53
N THR A 91 -2.55 2.75 -13.57
CA THR A 91 -2.05 3.89 -14.33
C THR A 91 -0.73 4.41 -13.74
N ALA A 92 0.08 5.10 -14.55
CA ALA A 92 1.32 5.71 -14.07
C ALA A 92 1.11 6.67 -12.88
N GLU A 93 -0.02 7.39 -12.86
CA GLU A 93 -0.39 8.27 -11.74
C GLU A 93 -0.68 7.45 -10.47
N GLN A 94 -1.48 6.38 -10.58
CA GLN A 94 -1.75 5.48 -9.46
C GLN A 94 -0.47 4.85 -8.93
N THR A 95 0.36 4.28 -9.80
CA THR A 95 1.65 3.69 -9.42
C THR A 95 2.54 4.69 -8.67
N LYS A 96 2.61 5.94 -9.16
CA LYS A 96 3.38 6.99 -8.49
C LYS A 96 2.82 7.32 -7.11
N THR A 97 1.52 7.61 -7.00
CA THR A 97 0.88 7.95 -5.72
C THR A 97 1.02 6.81 -4.68
N ILE A 98 0.80 5.57 -5.11
CA ILE A 98 0.92 4.38 -4.24
C ILE A 98 2.38 4.22 -3.81
N GLY A 99 3.34 4.41 -4.72
CA GLY A 99 4.78 4.39 -4.44
C GLY A 99 5.21 5.47 -3.44
N ASP A 100 4.73 6.70 -3.62
CA ASP A 100 5.03 7.81 -2.71
C ASP A 100 4.53 7.48 -1.29
N LEU A 101 3.29 6.98 -1.14
CA LEU A 101 2.75 6.58 0.17
C LEU A 101 3.50 5.38 0.76
N ARG A 102 3.82 4.37 -0.07
CA ARG A 102 4.62 3.21 0.35
C ARG A 102 5.94 3.66 0.97
N ASP A 103 6.62 4.61 0.35
CA ASP A 103 7.92 5.11 0.82
C ASP A 103 7.79 5.89 2.13
N PHE A 104 6.70 6.67 2.29
CA PHE A 104 6.35 7.27 3.58
C PHE A 104 6.14 6.20 4.67
N THR A 105 5.31 5.19 4.40
CA THR A 105 5.05 4.11 5.34
C THR A 105 6.32 3.32 5.69
N HIS A 106 7.19 3.11 4.71
CA HIS A 106 8.48 2.45 4.93
C HIS A 106 9.38 3.28 5.84
N ASN A 107 9.41 4.61 5.65
CA ASN A 107 10.15 5.49 6.54
C ASN A 107 9.60 5.44 7.96
N VAL A 108 8.27 5.45 8.17
CA VAL A 108 7.67 5.28 9.51
C VAL A 108 8.14 3.99 10.18
N VAL A 109 8.17 2.87 9.44
CA VAL A 109 8.70 1.58 9.91
C VAL A 109 10.19 1.70 10.27
N LEU A 110 11.01 2.37 9.45
CA LEU A 110 12.46 2.45 9.68
C LEU A 110 12.86 3.46 10.76
N THR A 111 12.08 4.51 10.97
CA THR A 111 12.46 5.64 11.83
C THR A 111 11.78 5.64 13.20
N ASP A 112 10.88 4.71 13.51
CA ASP A 112 10.32 4.59 14.86
C ASP A 112 11.47 4.34 15.86
N PRO A 113 11.80 5.28 16.76
CA PRO A 113 12.90 5.10 17.71
C PRO A 113 12.64 3.98 18.72
N ASN A 114 11.42 3.41 18.75
CA ASN A 114 11.07 2.23 19.55
C ASN A 114 11.30 0.90 18.81
N HIS A 115 11.96 0.90 17.64
CA HIS A 115 12.36 -0.31 16.89
C HIS A 115 13.46 -1.15 17.58
N LEU A 116 14.00 -0.70 18.72
CA LEU A 116 15.01 -1.38 19.54
C LEU A 116 14.64 -1.35 21.03
#